data_AF-A0A8T4U2F0-F1
#
_entry.id   AF-A0A8T4U2F0-F1
#
_cell.length_a   1.000
_cell.length_b   1.000
_cell.length_c   1.000
_cell.angle_alpha   90.00
_cell.angle_beta   90.00
_cell.angle_gamma   90.00
#
_symmetry.space_group_name_H-M   'P 1'
#
loop_
_entity.id
_entity.type
_entity.pdbx_description
1 polymer ?
#
loop_
_entity_poly.entity_id
_entity_poly.type
_entity_poly.pdbx_seq_one_letter_code
_entity_poly.pdbx_strand_id
1 'polypeptide(L)'
;MDHKDLFKEAVRTIRRADHLTYMTLPLVKDNKLILVIIENINISMIHGMNSVLEYERYYKRIGPLPQNFNSRFDIFRVKLINKYGISTEEADLIRMLKENIEAHKSSPVEFSRPDKFVICNENYRMKTISVPDIKQYILIAKGFLKKIENIAK
;
A
#
# COMPACT_ATOMS: atom_id res chain seq x y z
N MET A 1 10.01 -11.25 -11.21
CA MET A 1 10.41 -9.86 -10.93
C MET A 1 11.47 -9.93 -9.85
N ASP A 2 12.63 -9.31 -10.07
CA ASP A 2 13.68 -9.27 -9.04
C ASP A 2 13.28 -8.32 -7.89
N HIS A 3 13.91 -8.45 -6.72
CA HIS A 3 13.69 -7.57 -5.57
C HIS A 3 13.94 -6.09 -5.91
N LYS A 4 14.92 -5.79 -6.79
CA LYS A 4 15.21 -4.43 -7.25
C LYS A 4 14.12 -3.86 -8.15
N ASP A 5 13.59 -4.68 -9.05
CA ASP A 5 12.48 -4.28 -9.92
C ASP A 5 11.21 -3.98 -9.12
N LEU A 6 10.92 -4.81 -8.12
CA LEU A 6 9.81 -4.60 -7.19
C LEU A 6 9.97 -3.27 -6.45
N PHE A 7 11.16 -2.98 -5.93
CA PHE A 7 11.41 -1.71 -5.23
C PHE A 7 11.27 -0.51 -6.17
N LYS A 8 11.76 -0.61 -7.41
CA LYS A 8 11.63 0.45 -8.41
C LYS A 8 10.16 0.76 -8.73
N GLU A 9 9.34 -0.27 -8.90
CA GLU A 9 7.90 -0.09 -9.11
C GLU A 9 7.19 0.48 -7.87
N ALA A 10 7.63 0.11 -6.66
CA ALA A 10 7.13 0.72 -5.44
C ALA A 10 7.38 2.23 -5.40
N VAL A 11 8.60 2.66 -5.68
CA VAL A 11 8.98 4.08 -5.73
C VAL A 11 8.22 4.83 -6.84
N ARG A 12 8.05 4.20 -8.01
CA ARG A 12 7.32 4.80 -9.14
C ARG A 12 5.85 5.06 -8.79
N THR A 13 5.20 4.08 -8.16
CA THR A 13 3.76 4.13 -7.85
C THR A 13 3.47 5.09 -6.70
N ILE A 14 4.31 5.17 -5.67
CA ILE A 14 4.13 6.18 -4.62
C ILE A 14 4.33 7.61 -5.15
N ARG A 15 5.27 7.83 -6.07
CA ARG A 15 5.49 9.15 -6.70
C ARG A 15 4.27 9.56 -7.51
N ARG A 16 3.63 8.61 -8.19
CA ARG A 16 2.37 8.86 -8.91
C ARG A 16 1.25 9.23 -7.95
N ALA A 17 1.07 8.49 -6.85
CA ALA A 17 0.08 8.81 -5.83
C ALA A 17 0.29 10.20 -5.23
N ASP A 18 1.55 10.56 -4.94
CA ASP A 18 1.95 11.86 -4.42
C ASP A 18 1.58 12.99 -5.39
N HIS A 19 2.00 12.88 -6.65
CA HIS A 19 1.65 13.86 -7.69
C HIS A 19 0.14 14.00 -7.86
N LEU A 20 -0.59 12.88 -7.93
CA LEU A 20 -2.05 12.89 -8.07
C LEU A 20 -2.72 13.58 -6.87
N THR A 21 -2.22 13.38 -5.65
CA THR A 21 -2.78 13.96 -4.43
C THR A 21 -2.56 15.47 -4.35
N TYR A 22 -1.34 15.94 -4.62
CA TYR A 22 -0.97 17.33 -4.40
C TYR A 22 -1.17 18.23 -5.62
N MET A 23 -1.11 17.68 -6.83
CA MET A 23 -1.22 18.46 -8.07
C MET A 23 -2.55 18.20 -8.78
N THR A 24 -2.88 16.95 -9.07
CA THR A 24 -4.00 16.63 -9.96
C THR A 24 -5.36 16.75 -9.29
N LEU A 25 -5.52 16.18 -8.09
CA LEU A 25 -6.80 16.16 -7.36
C LEU A 25 -7.33 17.58 -7.06
N PRO A 26 -6.52 18.55 -6.60
CA PRO A 26 -7.01 19.92 -6.37
C PRO A 26 -7.48 20.65 -7.63
N LEU A 27 -6.89 20.32 -8.79
CA LEU A 27 -7.22 20.94 -10.09
C LEU A 27 -8.48 20.33 -10.71
N VAL A 28 -8.57 19.00 -10.73
CA VAL A 28 -9.63 18.26 -11.42
C VAL A 28 -10.89 18.13 -10.54
N LYS A 29 -10.72 18.04 -9.21
CA LYS A 29 -11.80 17.86 -8.23
C LYS A 29 -12.71 16.65 -8.51
N ASP A 30 -12.17 15.62 -9.14
CA ASP A 30 -12.86 14.37 -9.41
C ASP A 30 -12.53 13.34 -8.32
N ASN A 31 -13.56 12.90 -7.60
CA ASN A 31 -13.45 11.90 -6.53
C ASN A 31 -12.98 10.52 -7.03
N LYS A 32 -13.12 10.21 -8.32
CA LYS A 32 -12.56 8.98 -8.90
C LYS A 32 -11.03 8.93 -8.78
N LEU A 33 -10.36 10.08 -8.71
CA LEU A 33 -8.92 10.14 -8.50
C LEU A 33 -8.53 9.63 -7.11
N ILE A 34 -9.41 9.72 -6.10
CA ILE A 34 -9.13 9.20 -4.75
C ILE A 34 -8.89 7.69 -4.81
N LEU A 35 -9.75 6.96 -5.52
CA LEU A 35 -9.58 5.51 -5.68
C LEU A 35 -8.25 5.19 -6.39
N VAL A 36 -7.96 5.88 -7.49
CA VAL A 36 -6.70 5.70 -8.24
C VAL A 36 -5.48 5.98 -7.35
N ILE A 37 -5.54 7.01 -6.50
CA ILE A 37 -4.47 7.33 -5.56
C ILE A 37 -4.29 6.19 -4.56
N ILE A 38 -5.38 5.72 -3.93
CA ILE A 38 -5.36 4.61 -2.96
C ILE A 38 -4.78 3.34 -3.58
N GLU A 39 -5.16 3.02 -4.81
CA GLU A 39 -4.61 1.88 -5.56
C GLU A 39 -3.10 2.02 -5.76
N ASN A 40 -2.61 3.20 -6.16
CA ASN A 40 -1.17 3.43 -6.33
C ASN A 40 -0.41 3.33 -5.00
N ILE A 41 -0.98 3.79 -3.88
CA ILE A 41 -0.38 3.61 -2.55
C ILE A 41 -0.33 2.13 -2.19
N ASN A 42 -1.42 1.38 -2.40
CA ASN A 42 -1.47 -0.06 -2.12
C ASN A 42 -0.45 -0.84 -2.95
N ILE A 43 -0.39 -0.57 -4.26
CA ILE A 43 0.59 -1.16 -5.17
C ILE A 43 2.00 -0.88 -4.66
N SER A 44 2.31 0.36 -4.30
CA SER A 44 3.60 0.74 -3.72
C SER A 44 3.95 -0.08 -2.48
N MET A 45 3.02 -0.12 -1.52
CA MET A 45 3.21 -0.80 -0.24
C MET A 45 3.41 -2.31 -0.41
N ILE A 46 2.62 -2.95 -1.27
CA ILE A 46 2.76 -4.38 -1.60
C ILE A 46 4.08 -4.67 -2.31
N HIS A 47 4.48 -3.85 -3.28
CA HIS A 47 5.77 -4.03 -3.97
C HIS A 47 6.96 -3.82 -3.04
N GLY A 48 6.89 -2.84 -2.14
CA GLY A 48 7.90 -2.64 -1.09
C GLY A 48 8.04 -3.87 -0.19
N MET A 49 6.92 -4.39 0.33
CA MET A 49 6.90 -5.63 1.13
C MET A 49 7.50 -6.81 0.37
N ASN A 50 7.05 -7.02 -0.87
CA ASN A 50 7.53 -8.11 -1.72
C ASN A 50 9.01 -7.95 -2.07
N SER A 51 9.52 -6.74 -2.24
CA SER A 51 10.95 -6.49 -2.48
C SER A 51 11.80 -7.03 -1.32
N VAL A 52 11.46 -6.70 -0.07
CA VAL A 52 12.23 -7.21 1.09
C VAL A 52 12.10 -8.73 1.23
N LEU A 53 10.90 -9.28 0.99
CA LEU A 53 10.70 -10.73 1.02
C LEU A 53 11.57 -11.44 -0.04
N GLU A 54 11.58 -10.95 -1.28
CA GLU A 54 12.41 -11.53 -2.35
C GLU A 54 13.90 -11.33 -2.06
N TYR A 55 14.31 -10.20 -1.48
CA TYR A 55 15.69 -9.99 -1.03
C TYR A 55 16.11 -11.04 0.01
N GLU A 56 15.29 -11.26 1.04
CA GLU A 56 15.58 -12.27 2.07
C GLU A 56 15.60 -13.70 1.51
N ARG A 57 14.70 -13.99 0.56
CA ARG A 57 14.65 -15.28 -0.14
C ARG A 57 15.90 -15.48 -1.01
N TYR A 58 16.36 -14.44 -1.71
CA TYR A 58 17.56 -14.49 -2.55
C TYR A 58 18.79 -14.88 -1.73
N TYR A 59 18.93 -14.32 -0.52
CA TYR A 59 19.98 -14.69 0.42
C TYR A 59 19.67 -15.95 1.26
N LYS A 60 18.65 -16.73 0.89
CA LYS A 60 18.24 -17.99 1.54
C LYS A 60 17.91 -17.87 3.03
N ARG A 61 17.55 -16.67 3.50
CA ARG A 61 17.19 -16.40 4.91
C ARG A 61 15.75 -16.78 5.22
N ILE A 62 14.91 -16.88 4.18
CA ILE A 62 13.55 -17.39 4.26
C ILE A 62 13.33 -18.46 3.17
N GLY A 63 12.34 -19.33 3.41
CA GLY A 63 11.95 -20.37 2.46
C GLY A 63 11.22 -19.83 1.22
N PRO A 64 10.69 -20.74 0.38
CA PRO A 64 9.88 -20.37 -0.78
C PRO A 64 8.70 -19.45 -0.40
N LEU A 65 8.46 -18.44 -1.23
CA LEU A 65 7.38 -17.48 -0.98
C LEU A 65 6.06 -17.99 -1.59
N PRO A 66 4.96 -18.00 -0.81
CA PRO A 66 3.64 -18.37 -1.30
C PRO A 66 3.13 -17.35 -2.32
N GLN A 67 2.12 -17.71 -3.12
CA GLN A 67 1.56 -16.79 -4.13
C GLN A 67 0.47 -15.85 -3.58
N ASN A 68 -0.22 -16.25 -2.51
CA ASN A 68 -1.30 -15.46 -1.93
C ASN A 68 -0.74 -14.35 -1.00
N PHE A 69 -1.49 -13.25 -0.89
CA PHE A 69 -1.10 -12.10 -0.09
C PHE A 69 -0.99 -12.44 1.40
N ASN A 70 -1.99 -13.10 1.98
CA ASN A 70 -2.08 -13.34 3.44
C ASN A 70 -0.85 -14.10 3.96
N SER A 71 -0.48 -15.20 3.31
CA SER A 71 0.68 -15.99 3.70
C SER A 71 2.00 -15.23 3.50
N ARG A 72 2.12 -14.37 2.47
CA ARG A 72 3.30 -13.50 2.32
C ARG A 72 3.37 -12.45 3.44
N PHE A 73 2.23 -11.85 3.76
CA PHE A 73 2.12 -10.85 4.82
C PHE A 73 2.44 -11.45 6.19
N ASP A 74 2.03 -12.69 6.47
CA ASP A 74 2.38 -13.38 7.71
C ASP A 74 3.89 -13.58 7.85
N ILE A 75 4.56 -14.00 6.77
CA ILE A 75 6.03 -14.14 6.75
C ILE A 75 6.68 -12.78 7.01
N PHE A 76 6.22 -11.73 6.32
CA PHE A 76 6.71 -10.37 6.51
C PHE A 76 6.54 -9.90 7.96
N ARG A 77 5.34 -10.09 8.51
CA ARG A 77 4.99 -9.69 9.87
C ARG A 77 5.86 -10.37 10.92
N VAL A 78 6.00 -11.70 10.81
CA VAL A 78 6.70 -12.51 11.80
C VAL A 78 8.22 -12.34 11.70
N LYS A 79 8.77 -12.28 10.48
CA LYS A 79 10.22 -12.34 10.27
C LYS A 79 10.90 -11.00 10.06
N LEU A 80 10.19 -10.02 9.49
CA LEU A 80 10.82 -8.83 8.92
C LEU A 80 10.52 -7.56 9.70
N ILE A 81 9.36 -7.44 10.35
CA ILE A 81 8.97 -6.21 11.06
C ILE A 81 10.00 -5.82 12.12
N ASN A 82 10.23 -6.70 13.09
CA ASN A 82 11.18 -6.44 14.18
C ASN A 82 12.62 -6.36 13.68
N LYS A 83 12.98 -7.21 12.70
CA LYS A 83 14.32 -7.27 12.12
C LYS A 83 14.74 -5.95 11.48
N TYR A 84 13.80 -5.25 10.85
CA TYR A 84 14.07 -4.05 10.06
C TYR A 84 13.48 -2.77 10.65
N GLY A 85 12.96 -2.82 11.89
CA GLY A 85 12.36 -1.65 12.55
C GLY A 85 11.17 -1.07 11.77
N ILE A 86 10.43 -1.91 11.05
CA ILE A 86 9.17 -1.51 10.42
C ILE A 86 8.16 -1.29 11.55
N SER A 87 7.42 -0.18 11.51
CA SER A 87 6.44 0.10 12.55
C SER A 87 5.18 -0.75 12.35
N THR A 88 4.43 -0.95 13.42
CA THR A 88 3.11 -1.58 13.33
C THR A 88 2.17 -0.79 12.42
N GLU A 89 2.24 0.54 12.47
CA GLU A 89 1.48 1.43 11.59
C GLU A 89 1.77 1.19 10.09
N GLU A 90 3.04 1.02 9.72
CA GLU A 90 3.43 0.70 8.34
C GLU A 90 2.85 -0.66 7.90
N ALA A 91 2.94 -1.68 8.75
CA ALA A 91 2.42 -3.01 8.45
C ALA A 91 0.89 -3.05 8.40
N ASP A 92 0.21 -2.37 9.33
CA ASP A 92 -1.23 -2.27 9.38
C ASP A 92 -1.78 -1.51 8.17
N LEU A 93 -1.06 -0.49 7.69
CA LEU A 93 -1.42 0.22 6.46
C LEU A 93 -1.39 -0.71 5.23
N ILE A 94 -0.38 -1.59 5.09
CA ILE A 94 -0.32 -2.57 3.97
C ILE A 94 -1.58 -3.44 3.98
N ARG A 95 -1.90 -4.03 5.14
CA ARG A 95 -3.05 -4.93 5.28
C ARG A 95 -4.37 -4.20 5.05
N MET A 96 -4.56 -3.05 5.68
CA MET A 96 -5.78 -2.26 5.56
C MET A 96 -6.04 -1.84 4.10
N LEU A 97 -5.02 -1.39 3.37
CA LEU A 97 -5.17 -1.00 1.97
C LEU A 97 -5.56 -2.18 1.08
N LYS A 98 -4.94 -3.34 1.31
CA LYS A 98 -5.23 -4.56 0.57
C LYS A 98 -6.67 -5.03 0.80
N GLU A 99 -7.10 -5.09 2.06
CA GLU A 99 -8.47 -5.45 2.44
C GLU A 99 -9.50 -4.48 1.85
N ASN A 100 -9.26 -3.17 1.92
CA ASN A 100 -10.16 -2.16 1.37
C ASN A 100 -10.32 -2.29 -0.16
N ILE A 101 -9.23 -2.57 -0.89
CA ILE A 101 -9.28 -2.72 -2.35
C ILE A 101 -9.97 -4.03 -2.74
N GLU A 102 -9.79 -5.11 -1.98
CA GLU A 102 -10.50 -6.36 -2.22
C GLU A 102 -12.00 -6.23 -1.94
N ALA A 103 -12.37 -5.58 -0.84
CA ALA A 103 -13.77 -5.29 -0.51
C ALA A 103 -14.44 -4.40 -1.57
N HIS A 104 -13.73 -3.40 -2.09
CA HIS A 104 -14.27 -2.56 -3.17
C HIS A 104 -14.47 -3.36 -4.47
N LYS A 105 -13.57 -4.30 -4.78
CA LYS A 105 -13.74 -5.20 -5.94
C LYS A 105 -14.91 -6.16 -5.77
N SER A 106 -15.24 -6.59 -4.56
CA SER A 106 -16.39 -7.46 -4.28
C SER A 106 -17.72 -6.69 -4.17
N SER A 107 -17.69 -5.40 -3.80
CA SER A 107 -18.88 -4.55 -3.69
C SER A 107 -18.65 -3.15 -4.29
N PRO A 108 -19.02 -2.93 -5.57
CA PRO A 108 -18.77 -1.67 -6.27
C PRO A 108 -19.77 -0.56 -5.93
N VAL A 109 -20.47 -0.61 -4.80
CA VAL A 109 -21.45 0.44 -4.45
C VAL A 109 -20.70 1.69 -3.98
N GLU A 110 -20.43 2.58 -4.94
CA GLU A 110 -19.78 3.88 -4.75
C GLU A 110 -20.81 4.93 -4.33
N PHE A 111 -20.69 5.46 -3.10
CA PHE A 111 -21.34 6.71 -2.73
C PHE A 111 -20.32 7.84 -2.82
N SER A 112 -20.33 8.56 -3.94
CA SER A 112 -19.56 9.79 -4.10
C SER A 112 -20.26 10.95 -3.38
N ARG A 113 -19.65 11.44 -2.30
CA ARG A 113 -19.98 12.76 -1.72
C ARG A 113 -18.90 13.76 -2.15
N PRO A 114 -19.19 15.07 -2.28
CA PRO A 114 -18.30 16.03 -2.93
C PRO A 114 -16.84 16.08 -2.45
N ASP A 115 -16.51 15.64 -1.25
CA ASP A 115 -15.13 15.69 -0.70
C ASP A 115 -14.68 14.40 0.00
N LYS A 116 -15.45 13.31 -0.14
CA LYS A 116 -15.29 12.10 0.68
C LYS A 116 -15.54 10.86 -0.17
N PHE A 117 -14.55 9.97 -0.23
CA PHE A 117 -14.72 8.65 -0.82
C PHE A 117 -15.22 7.70 0.26
N VAL A 118 -16.43 7.16 0.09
CA VAL A 118 -17.02 6.24 1.06
C VAL A 118 -16.88 4.83 0.51
N ILE A 119 -16.04 4.02 1.14
CA ILE A 119 -15.94 2.59 0.88
C ILE A 119 -16.95 1.89 1.79
N CYS A 120 -17.97 1.26 1.20
CA CYS A 120 -18.81 0.30 1.89
C CYS A 120 -18.10 -1.04 1.93
N ASN A 121 -17.87 -1.58 3.13
CA ASN A 121 -17.43 -2.97 3.27
C ASN A 121 -18.65 -3.92 3.33
N GLU A 122 -18.47 -5.22 3.13
CA GLU A 122 -19.52 -6.25 3.08
C GLU A 122 -20.42 -6.26 4.33
N ASN A 123 -19.91 -5.79 5.47
CA ASN A 123 -20.65 -5.65 6.73
C ASN A 123 -21.43 -4.33 6.86
N TYR A 124 -21.69 -3.60 5.77
CA TYR A 124 -22.33 -2.26 5.76
C TYR A 124 -21.62 -1.19 6.61
N ARG A 125 -20.38 -1.44 7.06
CA ARG A 125 -19.55 -0.42 7.72
C ARG A 125 -18.99 0.50 6.65
N MET A 126 -19.45 1.75 6.67
CA MET A 126 -18.98 2.80 5.77
C MET A 126 -17.63 3.32 6.30
N LYS A 127 -16.54 3.05 5.59
CA LYS A 127 -15.24 3.67 5.85
C LYS A 127 -15.05 4.82 4.88
N THR A 128 -15.07 6.04 5.41
CA THR A 128 -14.79 7.23 4.60
C THR A 128 -13.29 7.46 4.57
N ILE A 129 -12.71 7.55 3.38
CA ILE A 129 -11.32 7.98 3.16
C ILE A 129 -11.35 9.42 2.65
N SER A 130 -10.68 10.29 3.38
CA SER A 130 -10.57 11.72 3.10
C SER A 130 -9.19 12.08 2.54
N VAL A 131 -9.06 13.27 1.96
CA VAL A 131 -7.77 13.78 1.46
C VAL A 131 -6.69 13.85 2.55
N PRO A 132 -6.99 14.28 3.80
CA PRO A 132 -6.04 14.16 4.91
C PRO A 132 -5.53 12.74 5.14
N ASP A 133 -6.42 11.73 5.09
CA ASP A 133 -6.03 10.33 5.29
C ASP A 133 -5.05 9.87 4.20
N ILE A 134 -5.31 10.23 2.95
CA ILE A 134 -4.43 9.92 1.81
C ILE A 134 -3.03 10.51 2.02
N LYS A 135 -2.94 11.77 2.47
CA LYS A 135 -1.65 12.42 2.75
C LYS A 135 -0.90 11.70 3.85
N GLN A 136 -1.60 11.25 4.90
CA GLN A 136 -1.00 10.46 5.97
C GLN A 136 -0.52 9.10 5.44
N TYR A 137 -1.30 8.41 4.61
CA TYR A 137 -0.92 7.13 4.02
C TYR A 137 0.33 7.27 3.13
N ILE A 138 0.43 8.36 2.37
CA ILE A 138 1.63 8.66 1.56
C ILE A 138 2.84 8.90 2.46
N LEU A 139 2.69 9.61 3.57
CA LEU A 139 3.78 9.86 4.52
C LEU A 139 4.31 8.54 5.12
N ILE A 140 3.41 7.68 5.60
CA ILE A 140 3.75 6.36 6.13
C ILE A 140 4.43 5.51 5.05
N ALA A 141 3.88 5.48 3.84
CA ALA A 141 4.44 4.73 2.73
C ALA A 141 5.85 5.20 2.34
N LYS A 142 6.10 6.52 2.30
CA LYS A 142 7.44 7.07 2.08
C LYS A 142 8.41 6.67 3.18
N GLY A 143 7.99 6.70 4.45
CA GLY A 143 8.77 6.23 5.59
C GLY A 143 9.17 4.76 5.45
N PHE A 144 8.19 3.91 5.13
CA PHE A 144 8.39 2.49 4.88
C PHE A 144 9.38 2.23 3.74
N LEU A 145 9.19 2.87 2.58
CA LEU A 145 10.09 2.68 1.43
C LEU A 145 11.51 3.13 1.69
N LYS A 146 11.72 4.18 2.49
CA LYS A 146 13.06 4.61 2.90
C LYS A 146 13.77 3.53 3.72
N LYS A 147 13.05 2.79 4.56
CA LYS A 147 13.62 1.65 5.30
C LYS A 147 14.01 0.53 4.32
N ILE A 148 13.12 0.20 3.38
CA ILE A 148 13.37 -0.83 2.37
C ILE A 148 14.58 -0.49 1.51
N GLU A 149 14.73 0.77 1.11
CA GLU A 149 15.87 1.24 0.33
C GLU A 149 17.20 0.94 1.03
N ASN A 150 17.25 1.09 2.34
CA ASN A 150 18.46 0.82 3.12
C ASN A 150 18.76 -0.68 3.29
N ILE A 151 17.76 -1.55 3.09
CA ILE A 151 17.90 -3.01 3.20
C ILE A 151 18.33 -3.61 1.86
N ALA A 152 17.71 -3.16 0.77
CA ALA A 152 17.82 -3.72 -0.57
C ALA A 152 18.83 -2.99 -1.48
N LYS A 153 19.73 -2.18 -0.90
CA LYS A 153 20.84 -1.52 -1.60
C LYS A 153 21.89 -2.53 -2.08
#